data_AF-A0A5P3ASN5-F1
#
_entry.id   AF-A0A5P3ASN5-F1
#
_cell.length_a   1.000
_cell.length_b   1.000
_cell.length_c   1.000
_cell.angle_alpha   90.00
_cell.angle_beta   90.00
_cell.angle_gamma   90.00
#
_symmetry.space_group_name_H-M   'P 1'
#
loop_
_entity.id
_entity.type
_entity.pdbx_description
1 polymer ?
#
loop_
_entity_poly.entity_id
_entity_poly.type
_entity_poly.pdbx_seq_one_letter_code
_entity_poly.pdbx_strand_id
1 'polypeptide(L)'
;MDHMFIMRLAALLFGGGIASCLFPGKSRMSHVLFLLLILAETAVAHATIPDGWWFLLPGVVSVLLRLSFKGGTESGKGGKALLSLHATDGTIIRYYYWFSNFLVYGGAGSGKTKSIGKPLMEQYIRSGFAGFIYDFKDFDYTRTAYNLIRKHGYPHEFYYVNFTDMNRTYRFNPLDRRNIKDRTMLMQLMEDVLGALMPPTSKQDEWYTGALGILNGVAYRLWDEFPECCTLPHIVNFVMKADTGQLQEFLKLNDISAMMAGAYLKAEGSEKTQASYVSTLSNYVAKLATNENICYVLTGNDFDFNLIDPEHPKLFAISNNYATESVISPVIAMVMSIASRSFSMENRVPFVFILDEMTTFKVRDFEKLPSVLREYGAAFLLLTQSGAKLEKLYSKLDRSSIEANFGNIFLGRTQDVEALKYYPLFFGKYEKEKKSTSSGSSGGGRNSSVTISTQKEEIYESKDFASLEPGEFIGMGNRSNIKGHFRKKFRLFELEEEPLPVVAFRTEKEISDNYTRILKDIERVLGMEEIDVNSLFTDR
;
A
#
# COMPACT_ATOMS: atom_id res chain seq x y z
N MET A 1 9.07 -59.76 30.95
CA MET A 1 8.35 -58.72 30.19
C MET A 1 7.21 -59.40 29.48
N ASP A 2 5.99 -59.00 29.79
CA ASP A 2 4.77 -59.70 29.36
C ASP A 2 4.63 -59.63 27.82
N HIS A 3 4.39 -60.76 27.15
CA HIS A 3 4.27 -60.81 25.67
C HIS A 3 3.17 -59.86 25.16
N MET A 4 2.17 -59.61 26.00
CA MET A 4 1.08 -58.68 25.73
C MET A 4 1.53 -57.21 25.75
N PHE A 5 2.55 -56.86 26.55
CA PHE A 5 3.14 -55.52 26.57
C PHE A 5 3.96 -55.24 25.29
N ILE A 6 4.71 -56.23 24.81
CA ILE A 6 5.48 -56.13 23.57
C ILE A 6 4.56 -55.99 22.35
N MET A 7 3.45 -56.73 22.30
CA MET A 7 2.46 -56.58 21.23
C MET A 7 1.72 -55.24 21.27
N ARG A 8 1.45 -54.69 22.45
CA ARG A 8 0.84 -53.36 22.62
C ARG A 8 1.78 -52.24 22.16
N LEU A 9 3.07 -52.35 22.47
CA LEU A 9 4.09 -51.40 22.02
C LEU A 9 4.30 -51.47 20.50
N ALA A 10 4.30 -52.68 19.93
CA ALA A 10 4.41 -52.89 18.49
C ALA A 10 3.21 -52.31 17.73
N ALA A 11 1.97 -52.48 18.22
CA ALA A 11 0.78 -51.90 17.59
C ALA A 11 0.77 -50.36 17.63
N LEU A 12 1.25 -49.76 18.72
CA LEU A 12 1.42 -48.31 18.86
C LEU A 12 2.44 -47.74 17.87
N LEU A 13 3.60 -48.41 17.72
CA LEU A 13 4.63 -48.02 16.77
C LEU A 13 4.19 -48.22 15.31
N PHE A 14 3.42 -49.28 15.03
CA PHE A 14 2.88 -49.55 13.69
C PHE A 14 1.78 -48.54 13.30
N GLY A 15 0.90 -48.19 14.23
CA GLY A 15 -0.12 -47.15 14.03
C GLY A 15 0.48 -45.75 13.82
N GLY A 16 1.54 -45.41 14.58
CA GLY A 16 2.30 -44.17 14.41
C GLY A 16 3.06 -44.09 13.08
N GLY A 17 3.60 -45.23 12.61
CA GLY A 17 4.30 -45.33 11.31
C GLY A 17 3.36 -45.23 10.10
N ILE A 18 2.15 -45.77 10.18
CA ILE A 18 1.16 -45.63 9.10
C ILE A 18 0.65 -44.19 9.01
N ALA A 19 0.48 -43.50 10.14
CA ALA A 19 0.10 -42.10 10.16
C ALA A 19 1.19 -41.17 9.59
N SER A 20 2.48 -41.46 9.82
CA SER A 20 3.57 -40.65 9.23
C SER A 20 3.74 -40.89 7.72
N CYS A 21 3.48 -42.12 7.24
CA CYS A 21 3.53 -42.47 5.81
C CYS A 21 2.34 -41.94 4.99
N LEU A 22 1.17 -41.72 5.60
CA LEU A 22 -0.02 -41.21 4.91
C LEU A 22 -0.09 -39.67 4.80
N PHE A 23 0.84 -38.93 5.42
CA PHE A 23 0.79 -37.46 5.48
C PHE A 23 2.14 -36.77 5.19
N PRO A 24 2.56 -36.65 3.92
CA PRO A 24 3.72 -35.85 3.57
C PRO A 24 3.33 -34.36 3.44
N GLY A 25 3.74 -33.56 4.44
CA GLY A 25 3.95 -32.11 4.27
C GLY A 25 2.74 -31.19 4.48
N LYS A 26 3.03 -30.04 5.12
CA LYS A 26 2.18 -28.84 5.31
C LYS A 26 1.07 -28.93 6.37
N SER A 27 1.45 -29.02 7.64
CA SER A 27 0.62 -28.51 8.73
C SER A 27 1.53 -28.07 9.88
N ARG A 28 1.33 -26.84 10.40
CA ARG A 28 2.04 -26.22 11.54
C ARG A 28 1.66 -26.86 12.90
N MET A 29 1.29 -28.14 12.94
CA MET A 29 1.15 -28.84 14.22
C MET A 29 2.49 -29.51 14.54
N SER A 30 3.11 -29.12 15.66
CA SER A 30 4.25 -29.84 16.21
C SER A 30 3.83 -31.31 16.35
N HIS A 31 4.57 -32.23 15.71
CA HIS A 31 4.33 -33.67 15.82
C HIS A 31 4.23 -34.13 17.29
N VAL A 32 4.87 -33.39 18.20
CA VAL A 32 4.78 -33.57 19.65
C VAL A 32 3.37 -33.32 20.18
N LEU A 33 2.68 -32.26 19.73
CA LEU A 33 1.32 -31.94 20.18
C LEU A 33 0.30 -32.99 19.70
N PHE A 34 0.48 -33.51 18.48
CA PHE A 34 -0.35 -34.59 17.95
C PHE A 34 -0.17 -35.88 18.76
N LEU A 35 1.07 -36.26 19.07
CA LEU A 35 1.37 -37.43 19.88
C LEU A 35 0.85 -37.29 21.31
N LEU A 36 0.94 -36.09 21.91
CA LEU A 36 0.40 -35.81 23.25
C LEU A 36 -1.13 -35.91 23.30
N LEU A 37 -1.83 -35.42 22.28
CA LEU A 37 -3.29 -35.52 22.20
C LEU A 37 -3.76 -36.97 22.04
N ILE A 38 -3.07 -37.76 21.20
CA ILE A 38 -3.36 -39.20 21.07
C ILE A 38 -3.11 -39.93 22.39
N LEU A 39 -2.01 -39.63 23.09
CA LEU A 39 -1.69 -40.22 24.39
C LEU A 39 -2.75 -39.87 25.46
N ALA A 40 -3.20 -38.62 25.50
CA ALA A 40 -4.23 -38.16 26.43
C ALA A 40 -5.57 -38.86 26.18
N GLU A 41 -6.01 -38.97 24.92
CA GLU A 41 -7.24 -39.68 24.58
C GLU A 41 -7.17 -41.19 24.88
N THR A 42 -6.02 -41.81 24.61
CA THR A 42 -5.82 -43.23 24.89
C THR A 42 -5.87 -43.51 26.39
N ALA A 43 -5.35 -42.60 27.22
CA ALA A 43 -5.42 -42.69 28.67
C ALA A 43 -6.86 -42.54 29.19
N VAL A 44 -7.64 -41.60 28.64
CA VAL A 44 -9.05 -41.39 29.01
C VAL A 44 -9.92 -42.59 28.59
N ALA A 45 -9.72 -43.13 27.38
CA ALA A 45 -10.45 -44.30 26.89
C ALA A 45 -10.15 -45.56 27.72
N HIS A 46 -8.90 -45.75 28.16
CA HIS A 46 -8.52 -46.85 29.04
C HIS A 46 -9.15 -46.72 30.45
N ALA A 47 -9.34 -45.50 30.95
CA ALA A 47 -9.91 -45.27 32.27
C ALA A 47 -11.44 -45.45 32.32
N THR A 48 -12.13 -45.40 31.18
CA THR A 48 -13.61 -45.27 31.13
C THR A 48 -14.34 -46.43 30.47
N ILE A 49 -13.68 -47.30 29.69
CA ILE A 49 -14.36 -48.35 28.90
C ILE A 49 -13.72 -49.73 29.19
N PRO A 50 -14.43 -50.67 29.85
CA PRO A 50 -13.87 -51.97 30.26
C PRO A 50 -13.62 -52.96 29.11
N ASP A 51 -14.43 -52.92 28.05
CA ASP A 51 -14.55 -54.05 27.10
C ASP A 51 -13.80 -53.86 25.78
N GLY A 52 -12.52 -53.47 25.86
CA GLY A 52 -11.56 -53.79 24.80
C GLY A 52 -11.72 -53.08 23.44
N TRP A 53 -12.74 -52.26 23.20
CA TRP A 53 -12.98 -51.61 21.89
C TRP A 53 -12.28 -50.24 21.72
N TRP A 54 -11.36 -49.90 22.64
CA TRP A 54 -10.70 -48.60 22.74
C TRP A 54 -9.77 -48.26 21.57
N PHE A 55 -9.34 -49.24 20.77
CA PHE A 55 -8.46 -49.02 19.62
C PHE A 55 -9.16 -48.39 18.39
N LEU A 56 -10.50 -48.32 18.37
CA LEU A 56 -11.26 -47.70 17.27
C LEU A 56 -11.53 -46.20 17.47
N LEU A 57 -11.43 -45.70 18.70
CA LEU A 57 -11.75 -44.29 19.03
C LEU A 57 -10.74 -43.26 18.46
N PRO A 58 -9.40 -43.49 18.50
CA PRO A 58 -8.45 -42.50 17.98
C PRO A 58 -8.59 -42.25 16.49
N GLY A 59 -8.97 -43.28 15.72
CA GLY A 59 -9.23 -43.15 14.29
C GLY A 59 -10.47 -42.31 14.00
N VAL A 60 -11.54 -42.48 14.79
CA VAL A 60 -12.79 -41.72 14.63
C VAL A 60 -12.62 -40.27 15.06
N VAL A 61 -11.93 -40.00 16.18
CA VAL A 61 -11.65 -38.62 16.61
C VAL A 61 -10.71 -37.93 15.63
N SER A 62 -9.68 -38.61 15.12
CA SER A 62 -8.77 -38.03 14.11
C SER A 62 -9.49 -37.68 12.80
N VAL A 63 -10.47 -38.50 12.39
CA VAL A 63 -11.35 -38.21 11.24
C VAL A 63 -12.30 -37.04 11.53
N LEU A 64 -12.89 -36.97 12.73
CA LEU A 64 -13.76 -35.87 13.14
C LEU A 64 -13.01 -34.55 13.30
N LEU A 65 -11.78 -34.57 13.86
CA LEU A 65 -10.88 -33.42 13.90
C LEU A 65 -10.50 -32.97 12.49
N ARG A 66 -10.30 -33.88 11.53
CA ARG A 66 -10.09 -33.51 10.11
C ARG A 66 -11.34 -32.92 9.44
N LEU A 67 -12.53 -33.37 9.80
CA LEU A 67 -13.79 -32.82 9.30
C LEU A 67 -14.05 -31.42 9.89
N SER A 68 -13.69 -31.18 11.15
CA SER A 68 -13.77 -29.87 11.81
C SER A 68 -12.63 -28.91 11.42
N PHE A 69 -11.43 -29.43 11.12
CA PHE A 69 -10.26 -28.67 10.64
C PHE A 69 -10.01 -28.87 9.14
N LYS A 70 -11.08 -28.99 8.36
CA LYS A 70 -10.99 -28.84 6.90
C LYS A 70 -10.70 -27.38 6.59
N GLY A 71 -9.45 -26.97 6.81
CA GLY A 71 -8.86 -25.77 6.25
C GLY A 71 -9.19 -25.76 4.77
N GLY A 72 -9.84 -24.68 4.34
CA GLY A 72 -10.39 -24.52 3.00
C GLY A 72 -9.39 -24.92 1.94
N THR A 73 -9.58 -26.11 1.39
CA THR A 73 -9.27 -26.33 -0.01
C THR A 73 -10.34 -25.57 -0.76
N GLU A 74 -10.01 -24.37 -1.24
CA GLU A 74 -10.83 -23.68 -2.25
C GLU A 74 -10.83 -24.55 -3.51
N SER A 75 -11.69 -25.56 -3.51
CA SER A 75 -12.14 -26.20 -4.73
C SER A 75 -13.04 -25.19 -5.43
N GLY A 76 -12.59 -24.72 -6.59
CA GLY A 76 -13.39 -23.87 -7.45
C GLY A 76 -14.64 -24.60 -7.89
N LYS A 77 -15.77 -24.32 -7.23
CA LYS A 77 -17.16 -24.36 -7.72
C LYS A 77 -18.09 -24.00 -6.55
N GLY A 78 -18.56 -22.75 -6.50
CA GLY A 78 -19.68 -22.33 -5.63
C GLY A 78 -19.47 -21.14 -4.70
N GLY A 79 -18.31 -20.46 -4.70
CA GLY A 79 -18.14 -19.23 -3.92
C GLY A 79 -18.95 -18.06 -4.49
N LYS A 80 -19.62 -17.28 -3.61
CA LYS A 80 -20.24 -16.00 -4.01
C LYS A 80 -19.13 -15.09 -4.53
N ALA A 81 -19.28 -14.57 -5.75
CA ALA A 81 -18.32 -13.60 -6.28
C ALA A 81 -18.29 -12.35 -5.38
N LEU A 82 -17.09 -11.92 -5.03
CA LEU A 82 -16.86 -10.77 -4.16
C LEU A 82 -16.74 -9.51 -5.03
N LEU A 83 -15.96 -9.60 -6.10
CA LEU A 83 -15.80 -8.57 -7.11
C LEU A 83 -16.17 -9.13 -8.49
N SER A 84 -16.66 -8.26 -9.37
CA SER A 84 -17.01 -8.58 -10.74
C SER A 84 -16.79 -7.42 -11.69
N LEU A 85 -16.26 -7.70 -12.87
CA LEU A 85 -16.11 -6.75 -13.97
C LEU A 85 -16.89 -7.24 -15.19
N HIS A 86 -17.62 -6.32 -15.81
CA HIS A 86 -18.54 -6.63 -16.90
C HIS A 86 -17.94 -6.20 -18.24
N ALA A 87 -17.79 -7.16 -19.14
CA ALA A 87 -17.43 -6.89 -20.52
C ALA A 87 -18.64 -6.43 -21.36
N THR A 88 -18.37 -5.76 -22.47
CA THR A 88 -19.40 -5.32 -23.43
C THR A 88 -20.04 -6.50 -24.15
N ASP A 89 -19.32 -7.61 -24.30
CA ASP A 89 -19.80 -8.85 -24.93
C ASP A 89 -20.63 -9.76 -23.99
N GLY A 90 -20.96 -9.28 -22.79
CA GLY A 90 -21.71 -10.03 -21.78
C GLY A 90 -20.86 -10.93 -20.88
N THR A 91 -19.56 -11.08 -21.15
CA THR A 91 -18.65 -11.81 -20.25
C THR A 91 -18.57 -11.11 -18.90
N ILE A 92 -18.70 -11.87 -17.81
CA ILE A 92 -18.47 -11.36 -16.45
C ILE A 92 -17.23 -12.04 -15.88
N ILE A 93 -16.22 -11.24 -15.57
CA ILE A 93 -15.04 -11.72 -14.84
C ILE A 93 -15.35 -11.57 -13.36
N ARG A 94 -15.32 -12.68 -12.63
CA ARG A 94 -15.65 -12.77 -11.20
C ARG A 94 -14.40 -13.12 -10.42
N TYR A 95 -14.17 -12.41 -9.32
CA TYR A 95 -13.08 -12.66 -8.38
C TYR A 95 -13.64 -13.13 -7.05
N TYR A 96 -12.95 -14.09 -6.44
CA TYR A 96 -13.39 -14.77 -5.23
C TYR A 96 -12.55 -14.41 -4.00
N TYR A 97 -11.66 -13.42 -4.12
CA TYR A 97 -10.82 -12.97 -3.01
C TYR A 97 -10.57 -11.46 -3.08
N TRP A 98 -10.86 -10.73 -2.00
CA TRP A 98 -10.76 -9.26 -1.92
C TRP A 98 -9.34 -8.73 -2.07
N PHE A 99 -8.38 -9.45 -1.48
CA PHE A 99 -7.01 -8.96 -1.26
C PHE A 99 -6.03 -9.46 -2.34
N SER A 100 -6.54 -9.99 -3.45
CA SER A 100 -5.78 -10.23 -4.68
C SER A 100 -5.65 -8.91 -5.43
N ASN A 101 -4.71 -8.07 -5.00
CA ASN A 101 -4.47 -6.71 -5.52
C ASN A 101 -4.60 -6.59 -7.07
N PHE A 102 -5.10 -5.45 -7.53
CA PHE A 102 -5.39 -5.13 -8.93
C PHE A 102 -4.37 -4.13 -9.50
N LEU A 103 -3.67 -4.53 -10.56
CA LEU A 103 -2.70 -3.71 -11.26
C LEU A 103 -3.24 -3.38 -12.66
N VAL A 104 -3.40 -2.09 -12.93
CA VAL A 104 -3.94 -1.60 -14.20
C VAL A 104 -2.92 -0.69 -14.85
N TYR A 105 -2.30 -1.20 -15.92
CA TYR A 105 -1.47 -0.42 -16.80
C TYR A 105 -2.27 0.04 -18.02
N GLY A 106 -2.04 1.28 -18.44
CA GLY A 106 -2.60 1.81 -19.68
C GLY A 106 -2.29 3.28 -19.84
N GLY A 107 -1.85 3.65 -21.06
CA GLY A 107 -1.54 5.03 -21.42
C GLY A 107 -2.72 5.99 -21.22
N ALA A 108 -2.47 7.28 -21.37
CA ALA A 108 -3.55 8.28 -21.37
C ALA A 108 -4.63 7.91 -22.41
N GLY A 109 -5.90 8.01 -22.02
CA GLY A 109 -7.02 7.64 -22.88
C GLY A 109 -7.27 6.13 -23.05
N SER A 110 -6.51 5.24 -22.40
CA SER A 110 -6.73 3.78 -22.45
C SER A 110 -8.05 3.31 -21.81
N GLY A 111 -8.73 4.16 -21.04
CA GLY A 111 -9.96 3.81 -20.33
C GLY A 111 -9.76 3.16 -18.96
N LYS A 112 -8.53 3.11 -18.41
CA LYS A 112 -8.21 2.50 -17.11
C LYS A 112 -9.13 2.92 -15.96
N THR A 113 -9.35 4.22 -15.82
CA THR A 113 -10.19 4.80 -14.75
C THR A 113 -11.65 4.39 -14.91
N LYS A 114 -12.26 4.59 -16.08
CA LYS A 114 -13.70 4.33 -16.29
C LYS A 114 -14.04 2.85 -16.44
N SER A 115 -13.13 2.01 -16.89
CA SER A 115 -13.46 0.61 -17.24
C SER A 115 -13.11 -0.38 -16.13
N ILE A 116 -12.09 -0.07 -15.33
CA ILE A 116 -11.57 -0.94 -14.26
C ILE A 116 -11.60 -0.23 -12.91
N GLY A 117 -11.02 0.98 -12.83
CA GLY A 117 -10.85 1.73 -11.58
C GLY A 117 -12.15 2.04 -10.83
N LYS A 118 -13.00 2.89 -11.42
CA LYS A 118 -14.30 3.29 -10.84
C LYS A 118 -15.22 2.08 -10.58
N PRO A 119 -15.35 1.07 -11.48
CA PRO A 119 -16.14 -0.13 -11.19
C PRO A 119 -15.63 -0.96 -10.00
N LEU A 120 -14.32 -1.06 -9.78
CA LEU A 120 -13.78 -1.74 -8.60
C LEU A 120 -13.99 -0.91 -7.33
N MET A 121 -13.77 0.41 -7.41
CA MET A 121 -14.05 1.33 -6.31
C MET A 121 -15.51 1.24 -5.85
N GLU A 122 -16.48 1.25 -6.78
CA GLU A 122 -17.89 1.06 -6.48
C GLU A 122 -18.14 -0.22 -5.68
N GLN A 123 -17.47 -1.31 -6.02
CA GLN A 123 -17.68 -2.58 -5.33
C GLN A 123 -17.07 -2.61 -3.93
N TYR A 124 -15.90 -1.99 -3.73
CA TYR A 124 -15.33 -1.83 -2.39
C TYR A 124 -16.21 -0.94 -1.50
N ILE A 125 -16.67 0.21 -2.02
CA ILE A 125 -17.62 1.10 -1.31
C ILE A 125 -18.91 0.34 -0.99
N ARG A 126 -19.52 -0.35 -1.96
CA ARG A 126 -20.76 -1.11 -1.74
C ARG A 126 -20.61 -2.26 -0.76
N SER A 127 -19.37 -2.69 -0.47
CA SER A 127 -19.04 -3.75 0.49
C SER A 127 -18.63 -3.20 1.86
N GLY A 128 -18.66 -1.87 2.05
CA GLY A 128 -18.35 -1.22 3.32
C GLY A 128 -16.86 -1.22 3.67
N PHE A 129 -15.96 -1.28 2.68
CA PHE A 129 -14.53 -1.17 2.96
C PHE A 129 -14.18 0.25 3.41
N ALA A 130 -13.42 0.40 4.49
CA ALA A 130 -12.65 1.62 4.73
C ALA A 130 -11.57 1.78 3.65
N GLY A 131 -10.97 2.95 3.51
CA GLY A 131 -9.96 3.07 2.46
C GLY A 131 -9.22 4.39 2.36
N PHE A 132 -8.21 4.35 1.52
CA PHE A 132 -7.40 5.49 1.12
C PHE A 132 -7.48 5.64 -0.40
N ILE A 133 -7.95 6.78 -0.88
CA ILE A 133 -8.07 7.12 -2.30
C ILE A 133 -7.05 8.21 -2.61
N TYR A 134 -6.10 7.90 -3.48
CA TYR A 134 -5.27 8.90 -4.13
C TYR A 134 -5.88 9.26 -5.49
N ASP A 135 -6.21 10.55 -5.63
CA ASP A 135 -6.88 11.11 -6.80
C ASP A 135 -5.97 12.12 -7.50
N PHE A 136 -5.33 11.71 -8.59
CA PHE A 136 -4.42 12.60 -9.32
C PHE A 136 -5.17 13.64 -10.19
N LYS A 137 -6.45 13.44 -10.49
CA LYS A 137 -7.18 14.21 -11.52
C LYS A 137 -8.23 15.14 -10.92
N ASP A 138 -7.81 16.02 -10.01
CA ASP A 138 -8.60 17.17 -9.53
C ASP A 138 -10.06 16.80 -9.20
N PHE A 139 -10.22 15.96 -8.17
CA PHE A 139 -11.49 15.44 -7.65
C PHE A 139 -12.25 14.42 -8.51
N ASP A 140 -11.70 13.86 -9.60
CA ASP A 140 -12.42 12.84 -10.39
C ASP A 140 -12.82 11.62 -9.53
N TYR A 141 -11.85 10.96 -8.89
CA TYR A 141 -12.15 9.82 -8.00
C TYR A 141 -12.90 10.24 -6.75
N THR A 142 -12.54 11.38 -6.18
CA THR A 142 -13.11 11.89 -4.93
C THR A 142 -14.61 12.20 -5.10
N ARG A 143 -14.98 12.89 -6.19
CA ARG A 143 -16.38 13.16 -6.54
C ARG A 143 -17.13 11.87 -6.85
N THR A 144 -16.50 10.92 -7.54
CA THR A 144 -17.11 9.60 -7.80
C THR A 144 -17.40 8.88 -6.49
N ALA A 145 -16.44 8.84 -5.57
CA ALA A 145 -16.57 8.18 -4.27
C ALA A 145 -17.70 8.80 -3.45
N TYR A 146 -17.79 10.13 -3.38
CA TYR A 146 -18.89 10.85 -2.72
C TYR A 146 -20.27 10.44 -3.25
N ASN A 147 -20.45 10.41 -4.58
CA ASN A 147 -21.72 10.04 -5.20
C ASN A 147 -22.04 8.54 -5.00
N LEU A 148 -21.02 7.67 -5.04
CA LEU A 148 -21.18 6.24 -4.75
C LEU A 148 -21.58 5.97 -3.29
N ILE A 149 -21.01 6.71 -2.35
CA ILE A 149 -21.35 6.62 -0.93
C ILE A 149 -22.83 6.92 -0.71
N ARG A 150 -23.34 8.00 -1.31
CA ARG A 150 -24.77 8.36 -1.25
C ARG A 150 -25.66 7.33 -1.94
N LYS A 151 -25.26 6.89 -3.13
CA LYS A 151 -26.02 5.90 -3.92
C LYS A 151 -26.19 4.56 -3.19
N HIS A 152 -25.15 4.11 -2.49
CA HIS A 152 -25.12 2.78 -1.86
C HIS A 152 -25.34 2.78 -0.34
N GLY A 153 -25.57 3.95 0.28
CA GLY A 153 -25.73 4.06 1.73
C GLY A 153 -24.50 3.56 2.50
N TYR A 154 -23.31 4.01 2.08
CA TYR A 154 -22.05 3.58 2.67
C TYR A 154 -22.01 3.87 4.19
N PRO A 155 -21.58 2.89 5.02
CA PRO A 155 -21.77 2.97 6.47
C PRO A 155 -20.75 3.84 7.21
N HIS A 156 -19.68 4.29 6.54
CA HIS A 156 -18.58 5.01 7.17
C HIS A 156 -18.49 6.46 6.73
N GLU A 157 -17.81 7.26 7.53
CA GLU A 157 -17.55 8.66 7.21
C GLU A 157 -16.57 8.78 6.04
N PHE A 158 -16.76 9.83 5.23
CA PHE A 158 -15.91 10.14 4.10
C PHE A 158 -15.28 11.52 4.23
N TYR A 159 -13.96 11.52 4.39
CA TYR A 159 -13.15 12.73 4.47
C TYR A 159 -12.34 12.89 3.19
N TYR A 160 -12.22 14.12 2.71
CA TYR A 160 -11.43 14.42 1.52
C TYR A 160 -10.61 15.70 1.69
N VAL A 161 -9.39 15.64 1.19
CA VAL A 161 -8.42 16.72 1.30
C VAL A 161 -7.91 17.09 -0.07
N ASN A 162 -7.81 18.39 -0.30
CA ASN A 162 -7.12 19.00 -1.40
C ASN A 162 -6.48 20.32 -0.94
N PHE A 163 -5.65 20.91 -1.80
CA PHE A 163 -4.90 22.13 -1.50
C PHE A 163 -5.20 23.28 -2.47
N THR A 164 -6.26 23.14 -3.28
CA THR A 164 -6.67 24.07 -4.34
C THR A 164 -7.99 24.75 -4.02
N ASP A 165 -9.04 23.97 -3.78
CA ASP A 165 -10.35 24.44 -3.35
C ASP A 165 -10.48 24.31 -1.83
N MET A 166 -10.13 25.39 -1.15
CA MET A 166 -10.11 25.51 0.30
C MET A 166 -11.51 25.51 0.93
N ASN A 167 -12.57 25.62 0.13
CA ASN A 167 -13.95 25.49 0.61
C ASN A 167 -14.42 24.03 0.62
N ARG A 168 -13.73 23.16 -0.11
CA ARG A 168 -14.08 21.74 -0.29
C ARG A 168 -12.96 20.83 0.20
N THR A 169 -12.37 21.18 1.35
CA THR A 169 -11.28 20.42 1.96
C THR A 169 -11.51 20.32 3.46
N TYR A 170 -11.28 19.14 4.01
CA TYR A 170 -11.14 18.97 5.46
C TYR A 170 -9.71 19.28 5.88
N ARG A 171 -9.52 19.64 7.15
CA ARG A 171 -8.21 19.88 7.75
C ARG A 171 -7.88 18.77 8.74
N PHE A 172 -6.61 18.39 8.82
CA PHE A 172 -6.16 17.33 9.71
C PHE A 172 -4.66 17.44 9.98
N ASN A 173 -4.22 16.89 11.11
CA ASN A 173 -2.81 16.78 11.42
C ASN A 173 -2.35 15.31 11.28
N PRO A 174 -1.61 14.96 10.22
CA PRO A 174 -1.10 13.60 10.07
C PRO A 174 -0.13 13.21 11.21
N LEU A 175 0.58 14.19 11.80
CA LEU A 175 1.57 13.97 12.86
C LEU A 175 0.97 14.05 14.28
N ASP A 176 -0.36 14.12 14.40
CA ASP A 176 -1.02 14.08 15.71
C ASP A 176 -0.53 12.85 16.51
N ARG A 177 -0.26 13.03 17.80
CA ARG A 177 0.28 11.97 18.66
C ARG A 177 -0.56 10.69 18.65
N ARG A 178 -1.88 10.79 18.40
CA ARG A 178 -2.76 9.62 18.25
C ARG A 178 -2.38 8.73 17.07
N ASN A 179 -1.78 9.30 16.02
CA ASN A 179 -1.34 8.60 14.82
C ASN A 179 0.11 8.12 14.90
N ILE A 180 0.93 8.74 15.76
CA ILE A 180 2.36 8.44 15.92
C ILE A 180 2.57 7.54 17.14
N LYS A 181 2.69 6.24 16.90
CA LYS A 181 2.77 5.21 17.96
C LYS A 181 4.00 5.34 18.85
N ASP A 182 5.13 5.72 18.26
CA ASP A 182 6.41 5.85 18.95
C ASP A 182 7.37 6.78 18.20
N ARG A 183 8.50 7.10 18.85
CA ARG A 183 9.56 7.93 18.26
C ARG A 183 10.18 7.34 16.99
N THR A 184 10.21 6.02 16.86
CA THR A 184 10.80 5.35 15.69
C THR A 184 9.93 5.57 14.46
N MET A 185 8.61 5.53 14.62
CA MET A 185 7.65 5.90 13.58
C MET A 185 7.84 7.36 13.18
N LEU A 186 7.96 8.29 14.13
CA LEU A 186 8.21 9.71 13.83
C LEU A 186 9.48 9.90 12.98
N MET A 187 10.59 9.30 13.39
CA MET A 187 11.88 9.40 12.67
C MET A 187 11.77 8.87 11.23
N GLN A 188 11.12 7.72 11.06
CA GLN A 188 10.93 7.12 9.74
C GLN A 188 10.03 7.98 8.86
N LEU A 189 9.01 8.64 9.43
CA LEU A 189 8.15 9.55 8.70
C LEU A 189 8.90 10.81 8.27
N MET A 190 9.76 11.37 9.10
CA MET A 190 10.59 12.51 8.72
C MET A 190 11.61 12.14 7.63
N GLU A 191 12.14 10.92 7.66
CA GLU A 191 12.97 10.39 6.58
C GLU A 191 12.16 10.22 5.28
N ASP A 192 10.94 9.67 5.36
CA ASP A 192 10.03 9.53 4.22
C ASP A 192 9.66 10.91 3.62
N VAL A 193 9.35 11.91 4.47
CA VAL A 193 9.04 13.29 4.07
C VAL A 193 10.24 13.93 3.38
N LEU A 194 11.41 13.91 4.01
CA LEU A 194 12.61 14.54 3.45
C LEU A 194 13.02 13.86 2.14
N GLY A 195 13.00 12.52 2.11
CA GLY A 195 13.29 11.75 0.91
C GLY A 195 12.32 12.03 -0.24
N ALA A 196 11.05 12.33 0.04
CA ALA A 196 10.08 12.71 -0.97
C ALA A 196 10.24 14.17 -1.45
N LEU A 197 10.74 15.07 -0.59
CA LEU A 197 11.08 16.45 -0.96
C LEU A 197 12.38 16.55 -1.78
N MET A 198 13.24 15.54 -1.73
CA MET A 198 14.46 15.50 -2.53
C MET A 198 14.17 15.29 -4.02
N PRO A 199 14.94 15.95 -4.90
CA PRO A 199 14.94 15.62 -6.32
C PRO A 199 15.33 14.14 -6.54
N PRO A 200 14.68 13.41 -7.48
CA PRO A 200 14.95 11.99 -7.71
C PRO A 200 16.40 11.63 -8.08
N THR A 201 17.19 12.60 -8.55
CA THR A 201 18.60 12.44 -8.93
C THR A 201 19.57 12.71 -7.78
N SER A 202 19.10 13.25 -6.66
CA SER A 202 19.93 13.59 -5.51
C SER A 202 20.36 12.35 -4.75
N LYS A 203 21.62 12.32 -4.32
CA LYS A 203 22.15 11.23 -3.48
C LYS A 203 21.85 11.53 -2.01
N GLN A 204 21.61 10.48 -1.23
CA GLN A 204 21.59 10.56 0.22
C GLN A 204 23.02 10.55 0.73
N ASP A 205 23.64 11.73 0.71
CA ASP A 205 25.02 11.95 1.13
C ASP A 205 25.09 12.47 2.58
N GLU A 206 26.26 12.95 2.98
CA GLU A 206 26.47 13.52 4.32
C GLU A 206 25.58 14.75 4.56
N TRP A 207 25.33 15.56 3.52
CA TRP A 207 24.47 16.74 3.62
C TRP A 207 23.01 16.36 3.87
N TYR A 208 22.52 15.33 3.17
CA TYR A 208 21.21 14.74 3.46
C TYR A 208 21.14 14.23 4.90
N THR A 209 22.16 13.52 5.36
CA THR A 209 22.18 12.93 6.71
C THR A 209 22.16 14.02 7.78
N GLY A 210 22.94 15.09 7.60
CA GLY A 210 22.92 16.25 8.51
C GLY A 210 21.57 16.99 8.50
N ALA A 211 20.99 17.21 7.32
CA ALA A 211 19.66 17.81 7.17
C ALA A 211 18.56 16.96 7.83
N LEU A 212 18.60 15.63 7.65
CA LEU A 212 17.68 14.70 8.28
C LEU A 212 17.83 14.71 9.80
N GLY A 213 19.06 14.81 10.32
CA GLY A 213 19.33 14.93 11.74
C GLY A 213 18.68 16.15 12.37
N ILE A 214 18.79 17.32 11.71
CA ILE A 214 18.12 18.56 12.14
C ILE A 214 16.59 18.37 12.12
N LEU A 215 16.04 17.87 11.01
CA LEU A 215 14.60 17.67 10.86
C LEU A 215 14.04 16.73 11.94
N ASN A 216 14.73 15.63 12.19
CA ASN A 216 14.36 14.67 13.24
C ASN A 216 14.43 15.28 14.64
N GLY A 217 15.49 16.03 14.96
CA GLY A 217 15.62 16.67 16.27
C GLY A 217 14.50 17.67 16.54
N VAL A 218 14.21 18.53 15.55
CA VAL A 218 13.10 19.49 15.63
C VAL A 218 11.76 18.77 15.76
N ALA A 219 11.48 17.80 14.89
CA ALA A 219 10.25 17.02 14.93
C ALA A 219 10.06 16.30 16.26
N TYR A 220 11.13 15.72 16.81
CA TYR A 220 11.10 15.00 18.08
C TYR A 220 10.77 15.92 19.25
N ARG A 221 11.44 17.08 19.39
CA ARG A 221 11.13 18.01 20.49
C ARG A 221 9.71 18.54 20.39
N LEU A 222 9.26 18.95 19.21
CA LEU A 222 7.86 19.37 19.04
C LEU A 222 6.90 18.22 19.34
N TRP A 223 7.25 16.99 18.96
CA TRP A 223 6.44 15.83 19.29
C TRP A 223 6.46 15.47 20.78
N ASP A 224 7.53 15.68 21.54
CA ASP A 224 7.70 15.24 22.93
C ASP A 224 7.29 16.30 23.96
N GLU A 225 7.67 17.56 23.72
CA GLU A 225 7.53 18.68 24.67
C GLU A 225 6.45 19.70 24.27
N PHE A 226 6.19 19.86 22.96
CA PHE A 226 5.27 20.89 22.42
C PHE A 226 4.17 20.29 21.52
N PRO A 227 3.32 19.37 22.02
CA PRO A 227 2.37 18.61 21.20
C PRO A 227 1.42 19.46 20.36
N GLU A 228 1.04 20.65 20.84
CA GLU A 228 0.20 21.62 20.14
C GLU A 228 0.88 22.19 18.88
N CYS A 229 2.21 22.20 18.86
CA CYS A 229 3.04 22.60 17.73
C CYS A 229 3.53 21.39 16.91
N CYS A 230 3.13 20.16 17.25
CA CYS A 230 3.53 18.96 16.53
C CYS A 230 2.73 18.77 15.25
N THR A 231 3.06 19.56 14.22
CA THR A 231 2.48 19.45 12.88
C THR A 231 3.59 19.60 11.84
N LEU A 232 3.41 19.07 10.63
CA LEU A 232 4.41 19.24 9.58
C LEU A 232 4.68 20.73 9.27
N PRO A 233 3.67 21.62 9.16
CA PRO A 233 3.89 23.05 8.94
C PRO A 233 4.72 23.74 10.02
N HIS A 234 4.49 23.43 11.30
CA HIS A 234 5.29 23.97 12.41
C HIS A 234 6.74 23.50 12.33
N ILE A 235 6.98 22.20 12.10
CA ILE A 235 8.33 21.63 12.00
C ILE A 235 9.13 22.31 10.88
N VAL A 236 8.56 22.42 9.67
CA VAL A 236 9.30 23.01 8.54
C VAL A 236 9.47 24.52 8.68
N ASN A 237 8.49 25.24 9.24
CA ASN A 237 8.62 26.68 9.46
C ASN A 237 9.55 26.98 10.62
N PHE A 238 9.68 26.10 11.62
CA PHE A 238 10.66 26.22 12.69
C PHE A 238 12.08 26.26 12.11
N VAL A 239 12.40 25.30 11.25
CA VAL A 239 13.71 25.25 10.55
C VAL A 239 13.96 26.49 9.70
N MET A 240 12.94 27.01 9.03
CA MET A 240 13.06 28.19 8.17
C MET A 240 13.23 29.49 8.96
N LYS A 241 12.74 29.56 10.19
CA LYS A 241 12.67 30.78 11.00
C LYS A 241 13.78 30.89 12.03
N ALA A 242 14.14 29.79 12.68
CA ALA A 242 15.19 29.77 13.68
C ALA A 242 16.54 30.11 13.06
N ASP A 243 17.29 31.02 13.66
CA ASP A 243 18.68 31.22 13.31
C ASP A 243 19.56 30.04 13.78
N THR A 244 20.82 30.01 13.36
CA THR A 244 21.75 28.93 13.70
C THR A 244 21.92 28.75 15.21
N GLY A 245 21.97 29.84 15.99
CA GLY A 245 22.16 29.79 17.44
C GLY A 245 20.91 29.25 18.13
N GLN A 246 19.76 29.81 17.78
CA GLN A 246 18.45 29.35 18.25
C GLN A 246 18.23 27.87 17.97
N LEU A 247 18.53 27.42 16.74
CA LEU A 247 18.37 26.03 16.34
C LEU A 247 19.30 25.10 17.15
N GLN A 248 20.54 25.50 17.40
CA GLN A 248 21.47 24.71 18.22
C GLN A 248 21.02 24.60 19.66
N GLU A 249 20.64 25.73 20.28
CA GLU A 249 20.16 25.77 21.66
C GLU A 249 18.93 24.88 21.81
N PHE A 250 17.94 25.08 20.92
CA PHE A 250 16.76 24.23 20.86
C PHE A 250 17.13 22.75 20.74
N LEU A 251 18.05 22.37 19.85
CA LEU A 251 18.39 20.96 19.69
C LEU A 251 19.12 20.38 20.91
N LYS A 252 19.94 21.17 21.62
CA LYS A 252 20.78 20.76 22.77
C LYS A 252 19.98 20.55 24.07
N LEU A 253 18.82 21.19 24.23
CA LEU A 253 18.01 21.09 25.45
C LEU A 253 17.36 19.71 25.67
N ASN A 254 17.30 18.87 24.64
CA ASN A 254 16.80 17.50 24.74
C ASN A 254 17.84 16.50 24.22
N ASP A 255 18.23 15.53 25.05
CA ASP A 255 19.30 14.58 24.73
C ASP A 255 19.03 13.78 23.44
N ILE A 256 17.77 13.35 23.23
CA ILE A 256 17.41 12.54 22.05
C ILE A 256 17.48 13.40 20.79
N SER A 257 16.95 14.63 20.86
CA SER A 257 17.06 15.61 19.79
C SER A 257 18.52 15.94 19.44
N ALA A 258 19.35 16.18 20.46
CA ALA A 258 20.77 16.47 20.30
C ALA A 258 21.52 15.29 19.66
N MET A 259 21.18 14.05 20.05
CA MET A 259 21.74 12.85 19.45
C MET A 259 21.36 12.72 17.97
N MET A 260 20.11 12.99 17.60
CA MET A 260 19.65 12.98 16.19
C MET A 260 20.37 14.02 15.35
N ALA A 261 20.48 15.25 15.86
CA ALA A 261 21.17 16.35 15.20
C ALA A 261 22.69 16.33 15.42
N GLY A 262 23.26 15.21 15.89
CA GLY A 262 24.66 15.14 16.31
C GLY A 262 25.67 15.52 15.23
N ALA A 263 25.40 15.25 13.96
CA ALA A 263 26.25 15.69 12.85
C ALA A 263 26.29 17.23 12.72
N TYR A 264 25.13 17.87 12.87
CA TYR A 264 25.02 19.32 12.86
C TYR A 264 25.65 19.96 14.11
N LEU A 265 25.35 19.44 15.30
CA LEU A 265 25.88 20.00 16.55
C LEU A 265 27.39 19.82 16.70
N LYS A 266 27.96 18.68 16.28
CA LYS A 266 29.43 18.48 16.32
C LYS A 266 30.18 19.35 15.31
N ALA A 267 29.49 19.87 14.29
CA ALA A 267 30.06 20.78 13.30
C ALA A 267 30.08 22.25 13.77
N GLU A 268 29.75 22.56 15.05
CA GLU A 268 29.74 23.92 15.62
C GLU A 268 31.05 24.69 15.44
N GLY A 269 32.19 23.99 15.44
CA GLY A 269 33.49 24.61 15.11
C GLY A 269 33.73 24.91 13.62
N SER A 270 32.79 24.57 12.74
CA SER A 270 32.83 24.79 11.29
C SER A 270 31.53 25.41 10.80
N GLU A 271 31.41 26.73 10.95
CA GLU A 271 30.22 27.51 10.55
C GLU A 271 29.77 27.20 9.11
N LYS A 272 30.72 27.02 8.19
CA LYS A 272 30.43 26.70 6.78
C LYS A 272 29.72 25.35 6.63
N THR A 273 30.12 24.35 7.42
CA THR A 273 29.52 23.01 7.38
C THR A 273 28.10 23.05 7.94
N GLN A 274 27.90 23.72 9.08
CA GLN A 274 26.58 23.88 9.68
C GLN A 274 25.62 24.64 8.77
N ALA A 275 26.05 25.77 8.22
CA ALA A 275 25.26 26.54 7.27
C ALA A 275 24.86 25.71 6.04
N SER A 276 25.73 24.77 5.61
CA SER A 276 25.44 23.87 4.49
C SER A 276 24.35 22.83 4.82
N TYR A 277 24.33 22.26 6.03
CA TYR A 277 23.24 21.37 6.46
C TYR A 277 21.90 22.13 6.53
N VAL A 278 21.88 23.31 7.16
CA VAL A 278 20.66 24.14 7.29
C VAL A 278 20.16 24.60 5.92
N SER A 279 21.06 25.07 5.05
CA SER A 279 20.71 25.49 3.68
C SER A 279 20.14 24.34 2.86
N THR A 280 20.74 23.15 2.96
CA THR A 280 20.23 21.94 2.29
C THR A 280 18.81 21.61 2.73
N LEU A 281 18.56 21.56 4.04
CA LEU A 281 17.23 21.29 4.58
C LEU A 281 16.22 22.38 4.16
N SER A 282 16.59 23.65 4.32
CA SER A 282 15.77 24.81 3.96
C SER A 282 15.34 24.75 2.49
N ASN A 283 16.25 24.42 1.58
CA ASN A 283 15.95 24.30 0.16
C ASN A 283 14.92 23.20 -0.14
N TYR A 284 14.96 22.08 0.58
CA TYR A 284 13.99 20.99 0.40
C TYR A 284 12.62 21.35 0.97
N VAL A 285 12.55 22.00 2.14
CA VAL A 285 11.27 22.29 2.81
C VAL A 285 10.61 23.61 2.40
N ALA A 286 11.35 24.55 1.79
CA ALA A 286 10.88 25.92 1.53
C ALA A 286 9.54 26.00 0.78
N LYS A 287 9.34 25.17 -0.25
CA LYS A 287 8.09 25.17 -1.03
C LYS A 287 6.89 24.71 -0.22
N LEU A 288 7.09 23.79 0.73
CA LEU A 288 6.05 23.31 1.63
C LEU A 288 5.80 24.36 2.73
N ALA A 289 6.87 24.89 3.33
CA ALA A 289 6.82 25.85 4.42
C ALA A 289 6.10 27.15 4.05
N THR A 290 6.27 27.63 2.80
CA THR A 290 5.69 28.89 2.32
C THR A 290 4.29 28.75 1.70
N ASN A 291 3.78 27.52 1.54
CA ASN A 291 2.44 27.31 0.98
C ASN A 291 1.38 27.38 2.09
N GLU A 292 0.71 28.52 2.20
CA GLU A 292 -0.28 28.76 3.25
C GLU A 292 -1.48 27.79 3.19
N ASN A 293 -1.91 27.35 2.00
CA ASN A 293 -3.01 26.37 1.86
C ASN A 293 -2.62 25.00 2.46
N ILE A 294 -1.41 24.52 2.15
CA ILE A 294 -0.89 23.27 2.74
C ILE A 294 -0.75 23.44 4.25
N CYS A 295 -0.20 24.57 4.70
CA CYS A 295 -0.07 24.87 6.12
C CYS A 295 -1.44 24.88 6.82
N TYR A 296 -2.45 25.48 6.20
CA TYR A 296 -3.81 25.57 6.73
C TYR A 296 -4.45 24.19 6.89
N VAL A 297 -4.39 23.35 5.85
CA VAL A 297 -4.95 21.99 5.87
C VAL A 297 -4.25 21.14 6.92
N LEU A 298 -2.90 21.13 6.94
CA LEU A 298 -2.11 20.21 7.76
C LEU A 298 -1.97 20.62 9.25
N THR A 299 -2.54 21.76 9.65
CA THR A 299 -2.58 22.22 11.04
C THR A 299 -3.97 22.15 11.68
N GLY A 300 -4.99 21.68 10.95
CA GLY A 300 -6.32 21.49 11.52
C GLY A 300 -6.52 20.12 12.13
N ASN A 301 -7.73 19.86 12.62
CA ASN A 301 -8.10 18.62 13.29
C ASN A 301 -9.61 18.38 13.15
N ASP A 302 -10.13 18.53 11.92
CA ASP A 302 -11.56 18.37 11.63
C ASP A 302 -12.01 16.90 11.81
N PHE A 303 -11.07 15.96 11.74
CA PHE A 303 -11.28 14.54 12.00
C PHE A 303 -10.00 13.85 12.49
N ASP A 304 -10.15 12.71 13.16
CA ASP A 304 -9.02 11.83 13.50
C ASP A 304 -8.58 11.02 12.27
N PHE A 305 -7.31 11.15 11.89
CA PHE A 305 -6.75 10.50 10.71
C PHE A 305 -6.61 8.98 10.85
N ASN A 306 -6.81 8.38 12.03
CA ASN A 306 -6.86 6.92 12.13
C ASN A 306 -8.01 6.35 11.27
N LEU A 307 -7.65 5.78 10.11
CA LEU A 307 -8.59 5.29 9.10
C LEU A 307 -9.12 3.87 9.39
N ILE A 308 -8.43 3.14 10.26
CA ILE A 308 -8.69 1.72 10.57
C ILE A 308 -9.16 1.53 12.02
N ASP A 309 -9.67 2.59 12.65
CA ASP A 309 -10.37 2.49 13.92
C ASP A 309 -11.57 1.53 13.78
N PRO A 310 -11.65 0.42 14.53
CA PRO A 310 -12.77 -0.50 14.46
C PRO A 310 -14.13 0.12 14.82
N GLU A 311 -14.15 1.15 15.67
CA GLU A 311 -15.38 1.84 16.08
C GLU A 311 -15.78 2.90 15.05
N HIS A 312 -14.79 3.58 14.47
CA HIS A 312 -14.99 4.63 13.48
C HIS A 312 -14.11 4.43 12.23
N PRO A 313 -14.34 3.40 11.40
CA PRO A 313 -13.63 3.24 10.14
C PRO A 313 -13.92 4.42 9.21
N LYS A 314 -12.96 4.78 8.34
CA LYS A 314 -13.10 5.95 7.47
C LYS A 314 -12.69 5.65 6.04
N LEU A 315 -13.39 6.25 5.08
CA LEU A 315 -12.88 6.45 3.73
C LEU A 315 -12.22 7.81 3.67
N PHE A 316 -10.98 7.86 3.20
CA PHE A 316 -10.22 9.08 3.05
C PHE A 316 -9.76 9.25 1.61
N ALA A 317 -9.96 10.43 1.03
CA ALA A 317 -9.43 10.79 -0.28
C ALA A 317 -8.46 11.98 -0.19
N ILE A 318 -7.34 11.90 -0.88
CA ILE A 318 -6.44 13.04 -1.06
C ILE A 318 -6.25 13.30 -2.55
N SER A 319 -6.60 14.52 -2.96
CA SER A 319 -6.49 14.96 -4.34
C SER A 319 -5.19 15.72 -4.58
N ASN A 320 -4.57 15.45 -5.71
CA ASN A 320 -3.48 16.25 -6.26
C ASN A 320 -3.99 17.07 -7.45
N ASN A 321 -3.26 18.13 -7.77
CA ASN A 321 -3.45 18.91 -8.98
C ASN A 321 -2.10 19.05 -9.69
N TYR A 322 -2.12 19.01 -11.02
CA TYR A 322 -0.90 19.02 -11.83
C TYR A 322 0.00 20.25 -11.58
N ALA A 323 -0.60 21.41 -11.28
CA ALA A 323 0.13 22.66 -11.08
C ALA A 323 1.01 22.67 -9.81
N THR A 324 0.60 21.96 -8.75
CA THR A 324 1.32 21.94 -7.47
C THR A 324 1.78 20.54 -7.05
N GLU A 325 1.84 19.60 -8.00
CA GLU A 325 2.27 18.21 -7.80
C GLU A 325 3.58 18.13 -7.01
N SER A 326 4.61 18.88 -7.40
CA SER A 326 5.93 18.82 -6.76
C SER A 326 5.94 19.22 -5.27
N VAL A 327 4.93 19.94 -4.80
CA VAL A 327 4.81 20.37 -3.40
C VAL A 327 3.91 19.43 -2.60
N ILE A 328 2.89 18.85 -3.25
CA ILE A 328 1.88 18.02 -2.59
C ILE A 328 2.32 16.54 -2.53
N SER A 329 3.09 16.05 -3.51
CA SER A 329 3.56 14.66 -3.56
C SER A 329 4.27 14.16 -2.27
N PRO A 330 5.13 14.95 -1.60
CA PRO A 330 5.71 14.56 -0.31
C PRO A 330 4.70 14.41 0.82
N VAL A 331 3.68 15.29 0.86
CA VAL A 331 2.59 15.20 1.83
C VAL A 331 1.80 13.91 1.60
N ILE A 332 1.45 13.60 0.35
CA ILE A 332 0.73 12.37 0.01
C ILE A 332 1.54 11.13 0.41
N ALA A 333 2.85 11.11 0.11
CA ALA A 333 3.73 10.02 0.48
C ALA A 333 3.75 9.79 2.01
N MET A 334 3.89 10.86 2.79
CA MET A 334 3.82 10.81 4.25
C MET A 334 2.48 10.27 4.74
N VAL A 335 1.37 10.82 4.26
CA VAL A 335 0.01 10.43 4.68
C VAL A 335 -0.23 8.95 4.37
N MET A 336 0.23 8.47 3.22
CA MET A 336 0.18 7.05 2.86
C MET A 336 1.10 6.18 3.73
N SER A 337 2.31 6.66 4.06
CA SER A 337 3.20 5.99 5.01
C SER A 337 2.53 5.82 6.38
N ILE A 338 1.87 6.86 6.91
CA ILE A 338 1.15 6.80 8.19
C ILE A 338 -0.01 5.81 8.11
N ALA A 339 -0.84 5.92 7.06
CA ALA A 339 -1.96 5.02 6.86
C ALA A 339 -1.49 3.55 6.77
N SER A 340 -0.42 3.26 6.04
CA SER A 340 0.11 1.89 5.89
C SER A 340 0.73 1.33 7.18
N ARG A 341 1.39 2.17 7.99
CA ARG A 341 2.03 1.76 9.26
C ARG A 341 1.04 1.65 10.42
N SER A 342 -0.18 2.17 10.26
CA SER A 342 -1.23 2.04 11.27
C SER A 342 -1.66 0.58 11.46
N PHE A 343 -1.57 -0.26 10.42
CA PHE A 343 -1.99 -1.65 10.44
C PHE A 343 -1.22 -2.51 11.44
N SER A 344 -1.91 -3.53 11.97
CA SER A 344 -1.36 -4.58 12.82
C SER A 344 -2.08 -5.91 12.54
N MET A 345 -1.59 -7.01 13.11
CA MET A 345 -2.27 -8.32 13.05
C MET A 345 -3.65 -8.32 13.73
N GLU A 346 -3.96 -7.31 14.54
CA GLU A 346 -5.24 -7.18 15.21
C GLU A 346 -6.27 -6.42 14.39
N ASN A 347 -5.90 -5.90 13.21
CA ASN A 347 -6.82 -5.16 12.36
C ASN A 347 -8.06 -6.00 12.00
N ARG A 348 -9.23 -5.42 12.21
CA ARG A 348 -10.53 -6.01 11.86
C ARG A 348 -11.26 -5.25 10.77
N VAL A 349 -10.72 -4.10 10.35
CA VAL A 349 -11.34 -3.22 9.36
C VAL A 349 -10.87 -3.63 7.96
N PRO A 350 -11.76 -4.11 7.07
CA PRO A 350 -11.39 -4.36 5.68
C PRO A 350 -11.05 -3.04 4.99
N PHE A 351 -9.87 -2.98 4.36
CA PHE A 351 -9.33 -1.73 3.82
C PHE A 351 -8.94 -1.84 2.36
N VAL A 352 -9.07 -0.74 1.60
CA VAL A 352 -8.56 -0.65 0.23
C VAL A 352 -7.74 0.63 -0.01
N PHE A 353 -6.56 0.47 -0.60
CA PHE A 353 -5.79 1.56 -1.19
C PHE A 353 -6.12 1.65 -2.68
N ILE A 354 -6.72 2.76 -3.11
CA ILE A 354 -7.05 3.07 -4.50
C ILE A 354 -6.10 4.17 -4.95
N LEU A 355 -5.17 3.84 -5.84
CA LEU A 355 -4.07 4.71 -6.21
C LEU A 355 -4.18 5.07 -7.70
N ASP A 356 -4.86 6.18 -8.02
CA ASP A 356 -4.93 6.67 -9.41
C ASP A 356 -3.62 7.35 -9.79
N GLU A 357 -2.91 6.79 -10.75
CA GLU A 357 -1.63 7.32 -11.24
C GLU A 357 -0.55 7.38 -10.14
N MET A 358 -0.33 6.26 -9.44
CA MET A 358 0.63 6.10 -8.32
C MET A 358 2.05 6.62 -8.61
N THR A 359 2.47 6.66 -9.87
CA THR A 359 3.83 7.06 -10.28
C THR A 359 4.12 8.58 -10.20
N THR A 360 3.26 9.35 -9.55
CA THR A 360 3.34 10.81 -9.34
C THR A 360 4.00 11.18 -8.01
N PHE A 361 4.09 10.21 -7.09
CA PHE A 361 4.81 10.34 -5.83
C PHE A 361 5.50 9.03 -5.50
N LYS A 362 6.59 9.09 -4.72
CA LYS A 362 7.33 7.90 -4.28
C LYS A 362 7.02 7.61 -2.83
N VAL A 363 6.49 6.42 -2.56
CA VAL A 363 6.42 5.85 -1.20
C VAL A 363 7.61 4.92 -1.02
N ARG A 364 8.35 5.10 0.06
CA ARG A 364 9.49 4.26 0.40
C ARG A 364 9.05 2.81 0.65
N ASP A 365 9.85 1.85 0.19
CA ASP A 365 9.62 0.40 0.41
C ASP A 365 8.22 -0.08 -0.04
N PHE A 366 7.62 0.62 -1.01
CA PHE A 366 6.25 0.33 -1.48
C PHE A 366 6.09 -1.10 -1.99
N GLU A 367 7.13 -1.69 -2.59
CA GLU A 367 7.12 -3.05 -3.11
C GLU A 367 6.82 -4.12 -2.06
N LYS A 368 7.02 -3.81 -0.76
CA LYS A 368 6.71 -4.69 0.36
C LYS A 368 5.28 -4.51 0.87
N LEU A 369 4.66 -3.34 0.72
CA LEU A 369 3.35 -3.05 1.32
C LEU A 369 2.23 -3.98 0.81
N PRO A 370 2.08 -4.25 -0.51
CA PRO A 370 1.01 -5.10 -1.02
C PRO A 370 1.06 -6.55 -0.55
N SER A 371 2.24 -7.05 -0.17
CA SER A 371 2.41 -8.40 0.37
C SER A 371 2.08 -8.45 1.85
N VAL A 372 2.62 -7.50 2.64
CA VAL A 372 2.44 -7.42 4.08
C VAL A 372 1.01 -7.03 4.44
N LEU A 373 0.49 -5.93 3.90
CA LEU A 373 -0.84 -5.43 4.29
C LEU A 373 -1.98 -6.33 3.82
N ARG A 374 -1.75 -7.22 2.85
CA ARG A 374 -2.69 -8.28 2.50
C ARG A 374 -2.99 -9.17 3.70
N GLU A 375 -1.99 -9.49 4.53
CA GLU A 375 -2.17 -10.30 5.74
C GLU A 375 -2.96 -9.55 6.81
N TYR A 376 -2.92 -8.22 6.78
CA TYR A 376 -3.68 -7.34 7.67
C TYR A 376 -5.05 -6.93 7.10
N GLY A 377 -5.53 -7.56 6.03
CA GLY A 377 -6.86 -7.28 5.46
C GLY A 377 -6.93 -5.99 4.63
N ALA A 378 -5.82 -5.59 3.99
CA ALA A 378 -5.80 -4.48 3.03
C ALA A 378 -5.63 -4.96 1.58
N ALA A 379 -6.40 -4.38 0.67
CA ALA A 379 -6.29 -4.58 -0.77
C ALA A 379 -5.67 -3.35 -1.45
N PHE A 380 -5.05 -3.55 -2.61
CA PHE A 380 -4.56 -2.47 -3.47
C PHE A 380 -5.21 -2.51 -4.84
N LEU A 381 -5.62 -1.35 -5.32
CA LEU A 381 -5.98 -1.05 -6.71
C LEU A 381 -5.00 0.02 -7.20
N LEU A 382 -4.02 -0.40 -7.99
CA LEU A 382 -2.98 0.48 -8.53
C LEU A 382 -3.25 0.74 -10.01
N LEU A 383 -3.40 2.00 -10.36
CA LEU A 383 -3.49 2.45 -11.75
C LEU A 383 -2.24 3.27 -12.11
N THR A 384 -1.62 2.98 -13.26
CA THR A 384 -0.56 3.83 -13.83
C THR A 384 -0.47 3.65 -15.34
N GLN A 385 0.36 4.44 -16.01
CA GLN A 385 0.48 4.45 -17.46
C GLN A 385 1.14 3.20 -18.04
N SER A 386 2.27 2.80 -17.47
CA SER A 386 3.03 1.65 -17.92
C SER A 386 3.92 1.18 -16.79
N GLY A 387 4.39 -0.07 -16.87
CA GLY A 387 5.37 -0.50 -15.88
C GLY A 387 6.76 0.08 -16.16
N ALA A 388 7.07 0.64 -17.34
CA ALA A 388 8.31 1.41 -17.51
C ALA A 388 8.29 2.71 -16.68
N LYS A 389 7.13 3.38 -16.56
CA LYS A 389 6.97 4.52 -15.66
C LYS A 389 7.14 4.11 -14.19
N LEU A 390 6.63 2.93 -13.83
CA LEU A 390 6.84 2.36 -12.49
C LEU A 390 8.32 2.01 -12.24
N GLU A 391 9.01 1.41 -13.21
CA GLU A 391 10.44 1.09 -13.18
C GLU A 391 11.30 2.34 -13.02
N LYS A 392 10.95 3.44 -13.67
CA LYS A 392 11.66 4.72 -13.51
C LYS A 392 11.62 5.23 -12.06
N LEU A 393 10.50 5.02 -11.37
CA LEU A 393 10.30 5.52 -10.00
C LEU A 393 10.89 4.58 -8.94
N TYR A 394 10.72 3.27 -9.14
CA TYR A 394 11.02 2.24 -8.15
C TYR A 394 12.24 1.39 -8.48
N SER A 395 12.80 1.46 -9.68
CA SER A 395 13.76 0.49 -10.24
C SER A 395 13.11 -0.79 -10.76
N LYS A 396 13.91 -1.57 -11.49
CA LYS A 396 13.49 -2.80 -12.18
C LYS A 396 13.15 -3.93 -11.20
N LEU A 397 13.92 -4.07 -10.14
CA LEU A 397 13.71 -5.12 -9.14
C LEU A 397 12.42 -4.88 -8.36
N ASP A 398 12.22 -3.64 -7.91
CA ASP A 398 11.04 -3.28 -7.14
C ASP A 398 9.78 -3.32 -8.01
N ARG A 399 9.84 -2.90 -9.28
CA ARG A 399 8.73 -3.14 -10.23
C ARG A 399 8.37 -4.62 -10.31
N SER A 400 9.36 -5.49 -10.48
CA SER A 400 9.10 -6.94 -10.58
C SER A 400 8.47 -7.49 -9.30
N SER A 401 8.87 -6.98 -8.13
CA SER A 401 8.28 -7.33 -6.84
C SER A 401 6.84 -6.82 -6.71
N ILE A 402 6.57 -5.59 -7.15
CA ILE A 402 5.22 -5.03 -7.22
C ILE A 402 4.36 -5.92 -8.13
N GLU A 403 4.74 -6.12 -9.39
CA GLU A 403 3.97 -6.92 -10.36
C GLU A 403 3.68 -8.34 -9.85
N ALA A 404 4.61 -8.99 -9.15
CA ALA A 404 4.42 -10.32 -8.55
C ALA A 404 3.38 -10.33 -7.42
N ASN A 405 3.22 -9.23 -6.69
CA ASN A 405 2.26 -9.12 -5.60
C ASN A 405 0.85 -8.69 -6.07
N PHE A 406 0.68 -8.35 -7.34
CA PHE A 406 -0.62 -7.99 -7.91
C PHE A 406 -1.16 -9.14 -8.77
N GLY A 407 -2.01 -9.97 -8.16
CA GLY A 407 -2.52 -11.19 -8.80
C GLY A 407 -3.51 -10.93 -9.93
N ASN A 408 -4.09 -9.74 -10.02
CA ASN A 408 -5.01 -9.36 -11.07
C ASN A 408 -4.37 -8.26 -11.93
N ILE A 409 -4.03 -8.56 -13.18
CA ILE A 409 -3.27 -7.67 -14.05
C ILE A 409 -4.12 -7.32 -15.28
N PHE A 410 -4.18 -6.03 -15.60
CA PHE A 410 -4.86 -5.47 -16.75
C PHE A 410 -3.89 -4.60 -17.54
N LEU A 411 -3.61 -4.98 -18.78
CA LEU A 411 -2.74 -4.27 -19.71
C LEU A 411 -3.61 -3.65 -20.80
N GLY A 412 -3.80 -2.35 -20.70
CA GLY A 412 -4.52 -1.53 -21.67
C GLY A 412 -3.58 -0.95 -22.72
N ARG A 413 -4.17 -0.20 -23.66
CA ARG A 413 -3.43 0.44 -24.75
C ARG A 413 -2.25 1.28 -24.25
N THR A 414 -1.08 1.07 -24.83
CA THR A 414 0.11 1.92 -24.62
C THR A 414 0.94 2.05 -25.91
N GLN A 415 1.68 3.16 -26.03
CA GLN A 415 2.68 3.38 -27.09
C GLN A 415 4.11 3.35 -26.54
N ASP A 416 4.26 3.02 -25.26
CA ASP A 416 5.54 2.93 -24.57
C ASP A 416 6.31 1.71 -25.05
N VAL A 417 7.39 1.95 -25.81
CA VAL A 417 8.22 0.91 -26.42
C VAL A 417 8.86 0.01 -25.34
N GLU A 418 9.28 0.56 -24.20
CA GLU A 418 9.91 -0.25 -23.15
C GLU A 418 8.89 -1.17 -22.48
N ALA A 419 7.66 -0.70 -22.28
CA ALA A 419 6.57 -1.54 -21.78
C ALA A 419 6.22 -2.67 -22.76
N LEU A 420 6.11 -2.34 -24.04
CA LEU A 420 5.72 -3.29 -25.09
C LEU A 420 6.75 -4.42 -25.33
N LYS A 421 8.00 -4.24 -24.91
CA LYS A 421 9.05 -5.28 -24.96
C LYS A 421 8.80 -6.45 -24.00
N TYR A 422 8.13 -6.21 -22.88
CA TYR A 422 7.98 -7.23 -21.83
C TYR A 422 6.54 -7.62 -21.52
N TYR A 423 5.53 -6.87 -21.99
CA TYR A 423 4.12 -7.25 -21.83
C TYR A 423 3.77 -8.66 -22.34
N PRO A 424 4.29 -9.12 -23.50
CA PRO A 424 4.12 -10.51 -23.94
C PRO A 424 4.58 -11.56 -22.92
N LEU A 425 5.61 -11.25 -22.11
CA LEU A 425 6.22 -12.19 -21.18
C LEU A 425 5.28 -12.59 -20.03
N PHE A 426 4.26 -11.78 -19.72
CA PHE A 426 3.22 -12.14 -18.75
C PHE A 426 2.44 -13.39 -19.17
N PHE A 427 2.28 -13.63 -20.47
CA PHE A 427 1.42 -14.68 -21.01
C PHE A 427 2.22 -15.90 -21.48
N GLY A 428 3.50 -15.72 -21.76
CA GLY A 428 4.38 -16.80 -22.21
C GLY A 428 4.17 -17.15 -23.69
N LYS A 429 4.53 -18.39 -24.05
CA LYS A 429 4.56 -18.88 -25.42
C LYS A 429 3.67 -20.10 -25.59
N TYR A 430 3.11 -20.28 -26.77
CA TYR A 430 2.38 -21.48 -27.18
C TYR A 430 3.11 -22.17 -28.33
N GLU A 431 2.91 -23.48 -28.45
CA GLU A 431 3.46 -24.26 -29.56
C GLU A 431 2.51 -24.20 -30.76
N LYS A 432 3.04 -23.79 -31.90
CA LYS A 432 2.31 -23.70 -33.16
C LYS A 432 2.95 -24.61 -34.19
N GLU A 433 2.13 -25.48 -34.77
CA GLU A 433 2.54 -26.31 -35.89
C GLU A 433 2.48 -25.50 -37.19
N LYS A 434 3.60 -25.40 -37.87
CA LYS A 434 3.71 -24.78 -39.20
C LYS A 434 3.83 -25.89 -40.24
N LYS A 435 2.85 -25.95 -41.13
CA LYS A 435 2.87 -26.86 -42.28
C LYS A 435 3.40 -26.12 -43.50
N SER A 436 4.61 -26.43 -43.91
CA SER A 436 5.22 -25.92 -45.13
C SER A 436 4.97 -26.91 -46.25
N THR A 437 4.26 -26.49 -47.29
CA THR A 437 4.06 -27.25 -48.52
C THR A 437 5.08 -26.80 -49.56
N SER A 438 5.95 -27.70 -49.98
CA SER A 438 6.86 -27.45 -51.11
C SER A 438 6.42 -28.28 -52.31
N SER A 439 6.31 -27.65 -53.48
CA SER A 439 6.00 -28.32 -54.74
C SER A 439 7.13 -28.11 -55.73
N GLY A 440 7.69 -29.19 -56.24
CA GLY A 440 8.69 -29.17 -57.31
C GLY A 440 8.17 -29.89 -58.55
N SER A 441 8.49 -29.37 -59.74
CA SER A 441 8.29 -30.08 -61.00
C SER A 441 9.65 -30.41 -61.61
N SER A 442 9.95 -31.70 -61.74
CA SER A 442 11.06 -32.19 -62.55
C SER A 442 10.55 -33.32 -63.46
N GLY A 443 10.92 -33.25 -64.75
CA GLY A 443 10.81 -34.34 -65.72
C GLY A 443 9.49 -35.14 -65.70
N GLY A 444 8.34 -34.48 -65.84
CA GLY A 444 7.05 -35.15 -66.07
C GLY A 444 6.26 -35.59 -64.82
N GLY A 445 6.76 -35.35 -63.60
CA GLY A 445 6.03 -35.63 -62.36
C GLY A 445 5.90 -34.42 -61.44
N ARG A 446 4.75 -34.27 -60.76
CA ARG A 446 4.50 -33.20 -59.78
C ARG A 446 4.64 -33.78 -58.37
N ASN A 447 5.74 -33.47 -57.68
CA ASN A 447 5.96 -33.89 -56.30
C ASN A 447 5.57 -32.76 -55.33
N SER A 448 4.70 -33.06 -54.37
CA SER A 448 4.37 -32.18 -53.25
C SER A 448 4.82 -32.82 -51.94
N SER A 449 5.64 -32.11 -51.17
CA SER A 449 6.06 -32.51 -49.83
C SER A 449 5.43 -31.58 -48.79
N VAL A 450 4.97 -32.15 -47.68
CA VAL A 450 4.46 -31.40 -46.52
C VAL A 450 5.45 -31.62 -45.38
N THR A 451 6.12 -30.56 -44.95
CA THR A 451 6.94 -30.56 -43.75
C THR A 451 6.16 -29.92 -42.62
N ILE A 452 5.99 -30.64 -41.51
CA ILE A 452 5.39 -30.12 -40.28
C ILE A 452 6.52 -29.78 -39.32
N SER A 453 6.64 -28.51 -38.91
CA SER A 453 7.59 -28.07 -37.88
C SER A 453 6.86 -27.38 -36.74
N THR A 454 7.31 -27.58 -35.51
CA THR A 454 6.75 -26.94 -34.33
C THR A 454 7.60 -25.75 -33.94
N GLN A 455 6.99 -24.57 -33.80
CA GLN A 455 7.66 -23.35 -33.35
C GLN A 455 6.93 -22.78 -32.12
N LYS A 456 7.70 -22.21 -31.18
CA LYS A 456 7.15 -21.52 -30.00
C LYS A 456 6.92 -20.04 -30.35
N GLU A 457 5.67 -19.62 -30.41
CA GLU A 457 5.27 -18.22 -30.64
C GLU A 457 4.69 -17.61 -29.35
N GLU A 458 4.81 -16.30 -29.17
CA GLU A 458 4.19 -15.59 -28.04
C GLU A 458 2.67 -15.62 -28.15
N ILE A 459 1.97 -15.77 -27.01
CA ILE A 459 0.49 -15.77 -27.02
C ILE A 459 -0.05 -14.43 -27.53
N TYR A 460 0.60 -13.33 -27.15
CA TYR A 460 0.32 -11.99 -27.62
C TYR A 460 1.63 -11.32 -28.05
N GLU A 461 1.60 -10.56 -29.12
CA GLU A 461 2.71 -9.76 -29.61
C GLU A 461 2.56 -8.29 -29.15
N SER A 462 3.63 -7.51 -29.19
CA SER A 462 3.60 -6.07 -28.87
C SER A 462 2.51 -5.29 -29.62
N LYS A 463 2.22 -5.66 -30.87
CA LYS A 463 1.17 -5.02 -31.70
C LYS A 463 -0.23 -5.21 -31.11
N ASP A 464 -0.48 -6.31 -30.40
CA ASP A 464 -1.78 -6.61 -29.82
C ASP A 464 -2.12 -5.62 -28.71
N PHE A 465 -1.13 -5.23 -27.90
CA PHE A 465 -1.29 -4.22 -26.85
C PHE A 465 -1.35 -2.79 -27.42
N ALA A 466 -0.56 -2.48 -28.45
CA ALA A 466 -0.52 -1.15 -29.05
C ALA A 466 -1.83 -0.79 -29.81
N SER A 467 -2.53 -1.82 -30.30
CA SER A 467 -3.76 -1.69 -31.09
C SER A 467 -5.06 -1.79 -30.27
N LEU A 468 -4.98 -2.00 -28.94
CA LEU A 468 -6.17 -2.06 -28.08
C LEU A 468 -7.00 -0.78 -28.18
N GLU A 469 -8.31 -0.95 -28.18
CA GLU A 469 -9.24 0.18 -28.09
C GLU A 469 -9.33 0.75 -26.66
N PRO A 470 -9.74 2.01 -26.47
CA PRO A 470 -10.11 2.51 -25.15
C PRO A 470 -11.14 1.61 -24.46
N GLY A 471 -10.83 1.19 -23.23
CA GLY A 471 -11.64 0.25 -22.45
C GLY A 471 -11.37 -1.22 -22.75
N GLU A 472 -10.49 -1.53 -23.71
CA GLU A 472 -10.04 -2.88 -24.02
C GLU A 472 -8.74 -3.20 -23.28
N PHE A 473 -8.70 -4.37 -22.65
CA PHE A 473 -7.56 -4.85 -21.87
C PHE A 473 -7.25 -6.30 -22.19
N ILE A 474 -5.95 -6.60 -22.24
CA ILE A 474 -5.42 -7.95 -22.16
C ILE A 474 -4.96 -8.15 -20.71
N GLY A 475 -5.35 -9.25 -20.08
CA GLY A 475 -5.07 -9.42 -18.67
C GLY A 475 -5.17 -10.85 -18.18
N MET A 476 -4.97 -11.02 -16.88
CA MET A 476 -5.11 -12.29 -16.16
C MET A 476 -5.69 -12.02 -14.78
N GLY A 477 -6.39 -13.02 -14.23
CA GLY A 477 -7.03 -12.90 -12.93
C GLY A 477 -6.67 -14.07 -12.02
N ASN A 478 -6.06 -13.78 -10.87
CA ASN A 478 -5.86 -14.75 -9.80
C ASN A 478 -7.17 -14.94 -9.01
N ARG A 479 -7.45 -16.18 -8.61
CA ARG A 479 -8.71 -16.58 -7.94
C ARG A 479 -9.95 -16.00 -8.65
N SER A 480 -9.92 -16.06 -9.98
CA SER A 480 -11.00 -15.60 -10.85
C SER A 480 -11.68 -16.78 -11.56
N ASN A 481 -12.85 -16.55 -12.17
CA ASN A 481 -13.51 -17.55 -13.00
C ASN A 481 -12.83 -17.78 -14.36
N ILE A 482 -11.94 -16.90 -14.78
CA ILE A 482 -11.16 -17.05 -16.02
C ILE A 482 -9.86 -17.79 -15.69
N LYS A 483 -9.61 -18.90 -16.38
CA LYS A 483 -8.34 -19.62 -16.28
C LYS A 483 -7.35 -19.06 -17.31
N GLY A 484 -6.18 -18.64 -16.86
CA GLY A 484 -5.15 -18.07 -17.73
C GLY A 484 -5.38 -16.58 -17.98
N HIS A 485 -5.61 -16.22 -19.24
CA HIS A 485 -5.69 -14.83 -19.70
C HIS A 485 -7.01 -14.50 -20.41
N PHE A 486 -7.27 -13.22 -20.59
CA PHE A 486 -8.39 -12.70 -21.36
C PHE A 486 -7.96 -11.50 -22.21
N ARG A 487 -8.74 -11.24 -23.26
CA ARG A 487 -8.77 -9.97 -24.01
C ARG A 487 -10.23 -9.54 -24.08
N LYS A 488 -10.58 -8.44 -23.42
CA LYS A 488 -11.96 -7.99 -23.29
C LYS A 488 -12.06 -6.48 -23.29
N LYS A 489 -13.13 -5.97 -23.90
CA LYS A 489 -13.58 -4.58 -23.76
C LYS A 489 -14.58 -4.51 -22.61
N PHE A 490 -14.30 -3.67 -21.63
CA PHE A 490 -15.10 -3.53 -20.42
C PHE A 490 -16.14 -2.42 -20.57
N ARG A 491 -17.27 -2.58 -19.90
CA ARG A 491 -18.30 -1.54 -19.83
C ARG A 491 -17.72 -0.32 -19.13
N LEU A 492 -17.97 0.85 -19.70
CA LEU A 492 -17.57 2.10 -19.10
C LEU A 492 -18.48 2.40 -17.90
N PHE A 493 -17.87 2.88 -16.82
CA PHE A 493 -18.58 3.35 -15.66
C PHE A 493 -19.36 4.62 -15.97
N GLU A 494 -20.64 4.61 -15.61
CA GLU A 494 -21.57 5.72 -15.75
C GLU A 494 -22.25 5.97 -14.40
N LEU A 495 -22.18 7.22 -13.96
CA LEU A 495 -22.82 7.72 -12.75
C LEU A 495 -23.12 9.19 -12.98
N GLU A 496 -24.34 9.62 -12.68
CA GLU A 496 -24.64 11.04 -12.57
C GLU A 496 -23.97 11.55 -11.28
N GLU A 497 -23.00 12.45 -11.44
CA GLU A 497 -22.17 12.95 -10.36
C GLU A 497 -22.59 14.37 -9.98
N GLU A 498 -23.05 14.54 -8.74
CA GLU A 498 -23.17 15.86 -8.13
C GLU A 498 -21.78 16.38 -7.69
N PRO A 499 -21.56 17.70 -7.67
CA PRO A 499 -20.32 18.28 -7.16
C PRO A 499 -20.11 17.96 -5.67
N LEU A 500 -18.86 17.98 -5.23
CA LEU A 500 -18.54 17.86 -3.82
C LEU A 500 -19.16 19.03 -3.03
N PRO A 501 -19.72 18.76 -1.83
CA PRO A 501 -20.30 19.80 -1.02
C PRO A 501 -19.19 20.73 -0.50
N VAL A 502 -19.59 21.98 -0.23
CA VAL A 502 -18.76 22.92 0.53
C VAL A 502 -18.65 22.39 1.95
N VAL A 503 -17.42 22.13 2.40
CA VAL A 503 -17.11 21.68 3.76
C VAL A 503 -17.24 22.87 4.71
N ALA A 504 -16.60 23.98 4.37
CA ALA A 504 -16.70 25.23 5.10
C ALA A 504 -16.31 26.39 4.19
N PHE A 505 -16.91 27.57 4.37
CA PHE A 505 -16.43 28.77 3.69
C PHE A 505 -15.16 29.28 4.36
N ARG A 506 -14.10 29.47 3.56
CA ARG A 506 -12.78 29.94 3.98
C ARG A 506 -12.39 31.18 3.18
N THR A 507 -11.98 32.21 3.89
CA THR A 507 -11.42 33.42 3.28
C THR A 507 -9.90 33.31 3.18
N GLU A 508 -9.30 33.99 2.20
CA GLU A 508 -7.83 34.08 2.09
C GLU A 508 -7.21 34.65 3.37
N LYS A 509 -7.90 35.59 4.02
CA LYS A 509 -7.47 36.16 5.29
C LYS A 509 -7.38 35.12 6.40
N GLU A 510 -8.36 34.23 6.55
CA GLU A 510 -8.32 33.17 7.57
C GLU A 510 -7.15 32.20 7.34
N ILE A 511 -6.81 31.94 6.08
CA ILE A 511 -5.67 31.09 5.70
C ILE A 511 -4.36 31.76 6.09
N SER A 512 -4.20 33.05 5.77
CA SER A 512 -3.00 33.82 6.12
C SER A 512 -2.87 34.09 7.63
N ASP A 513 -3.98 34.30 8.33
CA ASP A 513 -4.02 34.42 9.79
C ASP A 513 -3.58 33.10 10.45
N ASN A 514 -3.96 31.94 9.90
CA ASN A 514 -3.47 30.64 10.37
C ASN A 514 -1.95 30.49 10.17
N TYR A 515 -1.43 30.92 9.01
CA TYR A 515 0.02 30.90 8.76
C TYR A 515 0.77 31.80 9.75
N THR A 516 0.26 33.01 9.96
CA THR A 516 0.81 33.95 10.97
C THR A 516 0.80 33.36 12.37
N ARG A 517 -0.25 32.61 12.74
CA ARG A 517 -0.33 31.90 14.02
C ARG A 517 0.77 30.85 14.16
N ILE A 518 1.01 30.02 13.13
CA ILE A 518 2.13 29.04 13.12
C ILE A 518 3.45 29.74 13.42
N LEU A 519 3.70 30.89 12.79
CA LEU A 519 4.93 31.66 13.00
C LEU A 519 5.04 32.25 14.41
N LYS A 520 3.93 32.62 15.04
CA LYS A 520 3.88 33.08 16.44
C LYS A 520 4.05 31.94 17.43
N ASP A 521 3.49 30.77 17.14
CA ASP A 521 3.67 29.57 17.94
C ASP A 521 5.15 29.18 17.97
N ILE A 522 5.85 29.27 16.83
CA ILE A 522 7.31 29.07 16.74
C ILE A 522 8.08 30.10 17.57
N GLU A 523 7.74 31.39 17.48
CA GLU A 523 8.37 32.43 18.31
C GLU A 523 8.19 32.17 19.80
N ARG A 524 7.01 31.70 20.21
CA ARG A 524 6.76 31.33 21.60
C ARG A 524 7.64 30.16 22.02
N VAL A 525 7.76 29.12 21.18
CA VAL A 525 8.63 27.97 21.46
C VAL A 525 10.08 28.43 21.62
N LEU A 526 10.58 29.31 20.73
CA LEU A 526 11.92 29.88 20.83
C LEU A 526 12.10 30.81 22.04
N GLY A 527 11.07 31.59 22.41
CA GLY A 527 11.13 32.58 23.50
C GLY A 527 10.86 32.02 24.90
N MET A 528 10.13 30.91 25.02
CA MET A 528 10.00 30.18 26.30
C MET A 528 11.36 29.68 26.80
N GLU A 529 12.31 29.47 25.88
CA GLU A 529 13.68 29.08 26.19
C GLU A 529 14.51 30.25 26.76
N GLU A 530 14.29 31.49 26.31
CA GLU A 530 14.95 32.67 26.91
C GLU A 530 14.53 32.90 28.38
N ILE A 531 13.31 32.53 28.76
CA ILE A 531 12.78 32.72 30.12
C ILE A 531 13.29 31.62 31.05
N ASP A 532 13.36 30.37 30.59
CA ASP A 532 13.79 29.24 31.42
C ASP A 532 15.30 29.32 31.74
N VAL A 533 16.11 29.76 30.77
CA VAL A 533 17.55 30.03 30.98
C VAL A 533 17.77 31.18 31.96
N ASN A 534 17.01 32.29 31.85
CA ASN A 534 17.12 33.40 32.79
C ASN A 534 16.60 33.08 34.20
N SER A 535 15.66 32.14 34.34
CA SER A 535 15.17 31.67 35.63
C SER A 535 16.25 30.88 36.41
N LEU A 536 17.14 30.18 35.69
CA LEU A 536 18.30 29.49 36.26
C LEU A 536 19.44 30.43 36.69
N PHE A 537 19.46 31.67 36.20
CA PHE A 537 20.46 32.69 36.56
C PHE A 537 19.94 33.78 37.49
N THR A 538 18.66 33.77 37.88
CA THR A 538 18.09 34.74 38.84
C THR A 538 18.03 34.26 40.28
N ASP A 539 18.37 32.98 40.54
CA ASP A 539 18.55 32.40 41.89
C ASP A 539 20.03 32.14 42.25
N ARG A 540 20.95 33.05 41.87
CA ARG A 540 22.34 33.07 42.37
C ARG A 540 22.79 34.43 42.88
#